data_AF-A0AAV3L1Q3-F1
#
_entry.id   AF-A0AAV3L1Q3-F1
#
_cell.length_a   1.000
_cell.length_b   1.000
_cell.length_c   1.000
_cell.angle_alpha   90.00
_cell.angle_beta   90.00
_cell.angle_gamma   90.00
#
_symmetry.space_group_name_H-M   'P 1'
#
loop_
_entity.id
_entity.type
_entity.pdbx_description
1 polymer ?
#
loop_
_entity_poly.entity_id
_entity_poly.type
_entity_poly.pdbx_seq_one_letter_code
_entity_poly.pdbx_strand_id
1 'polypeptide(L)'
;MEITMSKNAVETLIEKVGENTKIALALINDSDPFLRDKGAFAKGSFFQIIPFVSEFGEYATKIEHPLLDIYTSKLEQNYFGKRLNMDFNKQLDSFSLENEIAVLDYNIKLKNCFFS
;
A
#
# COMPACT_ATOMS: atom_id res chain seq x y z
N MET A 1 -6.32 2.41 12.93
CA MET A 1 -5.13 2.79 12.15
C MET A 1 -5.65 3.64 11.02
N GLU A 2 -5.03 4.77 10.76
CA GLU A 2 -5.44 5.69 9.70
C GLU A 2 -4.34 5.85 8.66
N ILE A 3 -4.74 6.16 7.43
CA ILE A 3 -3.84 6.55 6.36
C ILE A 3 -4.27 7.91 5.81
N THR A 4 -3.31 8.81 5.66
CA THR A 4 -3.50 10.04 4.89
C THR A 4 -2.85 9.88 3.53
N MET A 5 -3.50 10.41 2.51
CA MET A 5 -3.00 10.37 1.14
C MET A 5 -2.95 11.78 0.57
N SER A 6 -1.91 12.07 -0.21
CA SER A 6 -1.92 13.29 -1.02
C SER A 6 -3.06 13.23 -2.04
N LYS A 7 -3.57 14.40 -2.46
CA LYS A 7 -4.61 14.48 -3.49
C LYS A 7 -4.23 13.70 -4.75
N ASN A 8 -2.97 13.87 -5.17
CA ASN A 8 -2.42 13.19 -6.35
C ASN A 8 -2.37 11.67 -6.18
N ALA A 9 -2.06 11.18 -4.97
CA ALA A 9 -2.07 9.76 -4.68
C ALA A 9 -3.49 9.17 -4.74
N VAL A 10 -4.49 9.84 -4.16
CA VAL A 10 -5.89 9.39 -4.22
C VAL A 10 -6.39 9.34 -5.66
N GLU A 11 -6.20 10.42 -6.42
CA GLU A 11 -6.62 10.51 -7.82
C GLU A 11 -5.97 9.41 -8.66
N THR A 12 -4.65 9.28 -8.57
CA THR A 12 -3.90 8.26 -9.31
C THR A 12 -4.32 6.84 -8.94
N LEU A 13 -4.60 6.59 -7.67
CA LEU A 13 -5.01 5.27 -7.20
C LEU A 13 -6.38 4.91 -7.75
N ILE A 14 -7.36 5.82 -7.65
CA ILE A 14 -8.71 5.63 -8.23
C ILE A 14 -8.63 5.42 -9.74
N GLU A 15 -7.82 6.21 -10.46
CA GLU A 15 -7.60 6.04 -11.90
C GLU A 15 -7.04 4.64 -12.24
N LYS A 16 -6.13 4.12 -11.40
CA LYS A 16 -5.49 2.82 -11.63
C LYS A 16 -6.37 1.62 -11.24
N VAL A 17 -7.20 1.72 -10.19
CA VAL A 17 -8.00 0.59 -9.68
C VAL A 17 -9.48 0.63 -10.05
N GLY A 18 -9.99 1.78 -10.51
CA GLY A 18 -11.41 2.01 -10.75
C GLY A 18 -12.18 2.44 -9.50
N GLU A 19 -13.30 3.12 -9.72
CA GLU A 19 -14.21 3.55 -8.64
C GLU A 19 -14.86 2.33 -7.94
N ASN A 20 -15.03 2.42 -6.62
CA ASN A 20 -15.60 1.37 -5.75
C ASN A 20 -14.75 0.10 -5.59
N THR A 21 -13.51 0.10 -6.05
CA THR A 21 -12.58 -1.02 -5.82
C THR A 21 -12.04 -0.99 -4.39
N LYS A 22 -12.12 -2.12 -3.70
CA LYS A 22 -11.42 -2.32 -2.43
C LYS A 22 -9.96 -2.61 -2.71
N ILE A 23 -9.05 -2.14 -1.86
CA ILE A 23 -7.62 -2.38 -2.03
C ILE A 23 -7.01 -2.96 -0.77
N ALA A 24 -6.02 -3.83 -0.93
CA ALA A 24 -5.16 -4.30 0.14
C ALA A 24 -3.78 -3.67 0.01
N LEU A 25 -3.24 -3.21 1.14
CA LEU A 25 -1.84 -2.87 1.29
C LEU A 25 -1.14 -4.05 1.98
N ALA A 26 -0.28 -4.74 1.24
CA ALA A 26 0.27 -6.04 1.61
C ALA A 26 1.78 -6.11 1.40
N LEU A 27 2.48 -6.96 2.15
CA LEU A 27 3.88 -7.28 1.87
C LEU A 27 4.01 -8.13 0.60
N ILE A 28 5.18 -8.10 -0.02
CA ILE A 28 5.47 -8.88 -1.24
C ILE A 28 6.00 -10.27 -0.95
N ASN A 29 6.81 -10.44 0.09
CA ASN A 29 7.55 -11.67 0.37
C ASN A 29 7.93 -11.81 1.85
N ASP A 30 7.09 -11.31 2.77
CA ASP A 30 7.32 -11.32 4.24
C ASP A 30 8.65 -10.68 4.69
N SER A 31 9.31 -9.91 3.81
CA SER A 31 10.56 -9.23 4.14
C SER A 31 10.28 -8.06 5.08
N ASP A 32 11.10 -7.92 6.12
CA ASP A 32 11.01 -6.81 7.06
C ASP A 32 11.39 -5.48 6.35
N PRO A 33 10.45 -4.53 6.21
CA PRO A 33 10.70 -3.23 5.57
C PRO A 33 11.75 -2.39 6.30
N PHE A 34 12.03 -2.65 7.58
CA PHE A 34 13.08 -1.96 8.32
C PHE A 34 14.49 -2.46 7.97
N LEU A 35 14.63 -3.58 7.25
CA LEU A 35 15.93 -4.11 6.80
C LEU A 35 16.40 -3.52 5.44
N ARG A 36 15.83 -2.39 5.03
CA ARG A 36 16.08 -1.70 3.74
C ARG A 36 17.56 -1.57 3.37
N ASP A 37 18.45 -1.34 4.33
CA ASP A 37 19.87 -1.06 4.08
C ASP A 37 20.72 -2.33 3.86
N LYS A 38 20.11 -3.53 3.89
CA LYS A 38 20.84 -4.81 3.82
C LYS A 38 20.74 -5.57 2.48
N GLY A 39 20.18 -4.98 1.40
CA GLY A 39 20.06 -5.67 0.11
C GLY A 39 19.68 -4.77 -1.07
N ALA A 40 19.79 -5.30 -2.29
CA ALA A 40 19.38 -4.59 -3.51
C ALA A 40 17.89 -4.84 -3.81
N PHE A 41 17.04 -3.79 -3.77
CA PHE A 41 15.60 -3.91 -4.05
C PHE A 41 15.05 -2.85 -5.02
N ALA A 42 14.51 -3.32 -6.14
CA ALA A 42 13.52 -2.72 -7.04
C ALA A 42 12.92 -3.88 -7.85
N LYS A 43 11.68 -3.93 -8.36
CA LYS A 43 10.67 -2.91 -8.67
C LYS A 43 9.38 -3.28 -7.95
N GLY A 44 8.75 -2.33 -7.24
CA GLY A 44 7.54 -2.57 -6.45
C GLY A 44 7.77 -2.80 -4.97
N SER A 45 8.91 -2.42 -4.39
CA SER A 45 9.49 -2.95 -3.14
C SER A 45 8.60 -2.96 -1.90
N PHE A 46 9.01 -3.81 -0.94
CA PHE A 46 8.39 -4.33 0.30
C PHE A 46 6.88 -4.50 0.30
N PHE A 47 6.13 -3.45 -0.03
CA PHE A 47 4.68 -3.43 -0.10
C PHE A 47 4.14 -3.36 -1.54
N GLN A 48 2.96 -3.92 -1.72
CA GLN A 48 2.17 -3.87 -2.95
C GLN A 48 0.75 -3.43 -2.66
N ILE A 49 0.13 -2.79 -3.66
CA ILE A 49 -1.30 -2.47 -3.64
C ILE A 49 -2.02 -3.52 -4.48
N ILE A 50 -2.96 -4.24 -3.87
CA ILE A 50 -3.72 -5.31 -4.52
C ILE A 50 -5.20 -4.87 -4.62
N PRO A 51 -5.71 -4.57 -5.81
CA PRO A 51 -7.14 -4.32 -5.99
C PRO A 51 -7.94 -5.64 -5.88
N PHE A 52 -9.10 -5.61 -5.23
CA PHE A 52 -9.99 -6.76 -5.12
C PHE A 52 -11.48 -6.36 -5.07
N VAL A 53 -12.34 -7.27 -5.52
CA VAL A 53 -13.80 -7.08 -5.62
C VAL A 53 -14.61 -7.86 -4.57
N SER A 54 -14.02 -8.88 -3.94
CA SER A 54 -14.63 -9.70 -2.89
C SER A 54 -13.72 -9.80 -1.66
N GLU A 55 -14.29 -10.05 -0.48
CA GLU A 55 -13.50 -10.18 0.77
C GLU A 55 -12.38 -11.21 0.59
N PHE A 56 -11.14 -10.77 0.78
CA PHE A 56 -9.95 -11.54 0.48
C PHE A 56 -9.29 -12.00 1.77
N GLY A 57 -9.58 -13.25 2.15
CA GLY A 57 -8.85 -14.04 3.14
C GLY A 57 -8.28 -13.28 4.34
N GLU A 58 -6.96 -13.04 4.32
CA GLU A 58 -6.17 -12.48 5.42
C GLU A 58 -6.22 -10.94 5.54
N TYR A 59 -6.66 -10.22 4.49
CA TYR A 59 -6.74 -8.76 4.48
C TYR A 59 -8.07 -8.26 5.05
N ALA A 60 -8.34 -8.60 6.31
CA ALA A 60 -9.58 -8.27 7.02
C ALA A 60 -9.48 -6.98 7.87
N THR A 61 -8.27 -6.46 8.10
CA THR A 61 -8.06 -5.28 8.94
C THR A 61 -8.26 -4.01 8.12
N LYS A 62 -9.31 -3.24 8.41
CA LYS A 62 -9.57 -1.97 7.72
C LYS A 62 -8.59 -0.88 8.18
N ILE A 63 -8.06 -0.13 7.22
CA ILE A 63 -7.31 1.11 7.45
C ILE A 63 -8.28 2.27 7.19
N GLU A 64 -8.38 3.19 8.14
CA GLU A 64 -9.29 4.32 8.07
C GLU A 64 -8.82 5.32 7.00
N HIS A 65 -9.69 5.59 6.03
CA HIS A 65 -9.53 6.62 5.00
C HIS A 65 -10.91 7.18 4.62
N PRO A 66 -11.05 8.50 4.40
CA PRO A 66 -12.37 9.12 4.18
C PRO A 66 -13.07 8.70 2.87
N LEU A 67 -12.30 8.29 1.85
CA LEU A 67 -12.82 8.07 0.49
C LEU A 67 -12.60 6.66 -0.07
N LEU A 68 -11.71 5.87 0.55
CA LEU A 68 -11.22 4.62 -0.04
C LEU A 68 -11.41 3.48 0.94
N ASP A 69 -11.78 2.32 0.43
CA ASP A 69 -11.87 1.09 1.20
C ASP A 69 -10.53 0.35 1.16
N ILE A 70 -9.72 0.58 2.20
CA ILE A 70 -8.34 0.10 2.31
C ILE A 70 -8.26 -0.95 3.41
N TYR A 71 -7.60 -2.07 3.10
CA TYR A 71 -7.44 -3.20 3.99
C TYR A 71 -5.97 -3.64 4.09
N THR A 72 -5.67 -4.38 5.14
CA THR A 72 -4.38 -5.04 5.35
C THR A 72 -4.54 -6.25 6.26
N SER A 73 -3.47 -7.00 6.50
CA SER A 73 -3.48 -8.12 7.45
C SER A 73 -2.95 -7.68 8.83
N LYS A 74 -3.13 -8.54 9.84
CA LYS A 74 -2.57 -8.32 11.17
C LYS A 74 -1.03 -8.34 11.17
N LEU A 75 -0.40 -9.04 10.21
CA LEU A 75 1.05 -9.08 10.09
C LEU A 75 1.59 -7.71 9.68
N GLU A 76 1.10 -7.16 8.56
CA GLU A 76 1.52 -5.86 8.05
C GLU A 76 1.21 -4.71 9.00
N GLN A 77 0.09 -4.81 9.74
CA GLN A 77 -0.27 -3.84 10.76
C GLN A 77 0.84 -3.61 11.80
N ASN A 78 1.68 -4.62 12.09
CA ASN A 78 2.80 -4.45 13.02
C ASN A 78 3.89 -3.49 12.49
N TYR A 79 4.02 -3.34 11.17
CA TYR A 79 4.97 -2.42 10.55
C TYR A 79 4.39 -1.02 10.35
N PHE A 80 3.08 -0.91 10.18
CA PHE A 80 2.40 0.35 9.85
C PHE A 80 2.27 1.35 10.99
N GLY A 81 2.25 0.90 12.25
CA GLY A 81 2.00 1.80 13.38
C GLY A 81 0.54 2.27 13.42
N LYS A 82 0.31 3.49 13.91
CA LYS A 82 -1.06 4.04 14.07
C LYS A 82 -1.49 4.89 12.88
N ARG A 83 -0.53 5.61 12.27
CA ARG A 83 -0.72 6.60 11.22
C ARG A 83 0.25 6.35 10.07
N LEU A 84 -0.31 6.22 8.88
CA LEU A 84 0.41 6.11 7.62
C LEU A 84 0.23 7.38 6.80
N ASN A 85 1.27 7.76 6.07
CA ASN A 85 1.17 8.72 4.97
C ASN A 85 1.58 8.04 3.67
N MET A 86 0.77 8.24 2.63
CA MET A 86 1.06 7.76 1.28
C MET A 86 1.05 8.92 0.28
N ASP A 87 2.04 8.93 -0.59
CA ASP A 87 2.14 9.89 -1.68
C ASP A 87 2.44 9.16 -2.99
N PHE A 88 2.25 9.85 -4.12
CA PHE A 88 2.51 9.33 -5.44
C PHE A 88 3.60 10.14 -6.14
N ASN A 89 4.70 9.46 -6.44
CA ASN A 89 5.81 10.01 -7.20
C ASN A 89 5.57 9.82 -8.70
N LYS A 90 5.24 10.91 -9.39
CA LYS A 90 4.99 10.93 -10.84
C LYS A 90 6.19 10.51 -11.68
N GLN A 91 7.42 10.82 -11.25
CA GLN A 91 8.64 10.48 -12.01
C GLN A 91 8.90 8.98 -11.97
N LEU A 92 8.62 8.33 -10.84
CA LEU A 92 8.80 6.89 -10.66
C LEU A 92 7.55 6.08 -11.01
N ASP A 93 6.41 6.74 -11.26
CA ASP A 93 5.08 6.14 -11.40
C ASP A 93 4.78 5.16 -10.25
N SER A 94 5.13 5.54 -9.02
CA SER A 94 5.06 4.68 -7.83
C SER A 94 4.52 5.41 -6.62
N PHE A 95 3.95 4.64 -5.69
CA PHE A 95 3.56 5.15 -4.39
C PHE A 95 4.72 5.05 -3.40
N SER A 96 4.80 6.00 -2.48
CA SER A 96 5.66 5.92 -1.29
C SER A 96 4.78 5.79 -0.06
N LEU A 97 5.31 5.12 0.97
CA LEU A 97 4.63 4.90 2.23
C LEU A 97 5.57 5.16 3.39
N GLU A 98 5.11 5.93 4.35
CA GLU A 98 5.81 6.19 5.60
C GLU A 98 4.84 6.05 6.78
N ASN A 99 5.40 5.75 7.94
CA ASN A 99 4.69 5.80 9.22
C ASN A 99 5.27 6.92 10.10
N GLU A 100 4.98 6.92 11.40
CA GLU A 100 5.42 8.01 12.29
C GLU A 100 6.94 8.01 12.58
N ILE A 101 7.64 6.92 12.25
CA ILE A 101 9.03 6.69 12.66
C ILE A 101 9.99 6.59 11.47
N ALA A 102 9.53 6.13 10.31
CA ALA A 102 10.38 5.91 9.14
C ALA A 102 9.58 5.85 7.83
N VAL A 103 10.31 6.03 6.73
CA VAL A 103 9.81 5.65 5.40
C VAL A 103 9.89 4.13 5.26
N LEU A 104 8.73 3.51 5.04
CA LEU A 104 8.56 2.07 4.88
C LEU A 104 8.87 1.62 3.45
N ASP A 105 8.46 2.42 2.47
CA ASP A 105 8.74 2.16 1.06
C ASP A 105 8.71 3.42 0.19
N TYR A 106 9.51 3.44 -0.88
CA TYR A 106 9.56 4.55 -1.85
C TYR A 106 8.98 4.19 -3.22
N ASN A 107 8.69 2.91 -3.45
CA ASN A 107 8.44 2.35 -4.77
C ASN A 107 7.38 1.25 -4.75
N ILE A 108 6.24 1.51 -4.13
CA ILE A 108 5.09 0.61 -4.13
C ILE A 108 4.43 0.65 -5.51
N LYS A 109 4.12 -0.53 -6.03
CA LYS A 109 3.44 -0.71 -7.32
C LYS A 109 2.07 -1.36 -7.11
N LEU A 110 1.17 -1.06 -8.05
CA LEU A 110 -0.06 -1.81 -8.16
C LEU A 110 0.27 -3.22 -8.66
N LYS A 111 -0.24 -4.25 -7.98
CA LYS A 111 -0.20 -5.61 -8.50
C LYS A 111 -1.24 -5.72 -9.60
N ASN A 112 -0.81 -5.98 -10.83
CA ASN A 112 -1.72 -6.33 -11.92
C ASN A 112 -2.30 -7.72 -11.63
N CYS A 113 -3.40 -7.79 -10.88
CA CYS A 113 -4.22 -8.99 -10.81
C CYS A 113 -5.00 -9.07 -12.12
N PHE A 114 -4.43 -9.77 -13.12
CA PHE A 114 -5.20 -10.21 -14.27
C PHE A 114 -6.22 -11.23 -13.74
N PHE A 115 -7.46 -10.80 -13.53
CA PHE A 115 -8.56 -11.73 -13.32
C PHE A 115 -8.85 -12.39 -14.68
N SER A 116 -8.30 -13.58 -14.90
CA SER A 116 -8.67 -14.51 -15.98
C SER A 116 -9.88 -15.33 -15.59
#